data_AF-C0W7A3-F1
#
_entry.id   AF-C0W7A3-F1
#
_cell.length_a   1.000
_cell.length_b   1.000
_cell.length_c   1.000
_cell.angle_alpha   90.00
_cell.angle_beta   90.00
_cell.angle_gamma   90.00
#
_symmetry.space_group_name_H-M   'P 1'
#
loop_
_entity.id
_entity.type
_entity.pdbx_description
1 polymer ?
#
loop_
_entity_poly.entity_id
_entity_poly.type
_entity_poly.pdbx_seq_one_letter_code
_entity_poly.pdbx_strand_id
1 'polypeptide(L)' 'MSQVPGSWLRSPQSGTDRAGVRLLLDALDRGDLTLRGVDRVLRLAWTLADLAGLDGPGKAELGAALALRTRGGRP' A
#
# COMPACT_ATOMS: atom_id res chain seq x y z
N MET A 1 -5.80 -19.42 5.09
CA MET A 1 -5.71 -17.96 5.27
C MET A 1 -6.16 -17.30 3.98
N SER A 2 -7.31 -16.65 3.98
CA SER A 2 -7.87 -15.99 2.79
C SER A 2 -6.91 -14.89 2.34
N GLN A 3 -6.35 -14.98 1.13
CA GLN A 3 -5.60 -13.88 0.52
C GLN A 3 -6.60 -12.76 0.22
N VAL A 4 -6.48 -11.62 0.91
CA VAL A 4 -7.28 -10.42 0.59
C VAL A 4 -6.98 -10.00 -0.85
N PRO A 5 -8.01 -9.86 -1.73
CA PRO A 5 -7.81 -9.45 -3.10
C PRO A 5 -7.16 -8.05 -3.19
N GLY A 6 -6.20 -7.87 -4.09
CA GLY A 6 -5.56 -6.57 -4.30
C GLY A 6 -6.54 -5.48 -4.76
N SER A 7 -7.59 -5.88 -5.50
CA SER A 7 -8.68 -4.98 -5.87
C SER A 7 -9.45 -4.43 -4.67
N TRP A 8 -9.61 -5.23 -3.60
CA TRP A 8 -10.24 -4.80 -2.36
C TRP A 8 -9.34 -3.85 -1.58
N LEU A 9 -8.02 -4.12 -1.49
CA LEU A 9 -7.07 -3.22 -0.82
C LEU A 9 -7.02 -1.82 -1.46
N ARG A 10 -7.28 -1.73 -2.77
CA ARG A 10 -7.36 -0.47 -3.51
C ARG A 10 -8.73 0.19 -3.43
N SER A 11 -9.72 -0.49 -2.86
CA SER A 11 -11.08 0.04 -2.79
C SER A 11 -11.28 0.90 -1.54
N PRO A 12 -12.24 1.85 -1.56
CA PRO A 12 -12.57 2.67 -0.40
C PRO A 12 -12.98 1.86 0.84
N GLN A 13 -13.50 0.65 0.63
CA GLN A 13 -13.96 -0.24 1.70
C GLN A 13 -12.80 -0.86 2.49
N SER A 14 -11.56 -0.75 2.02
CA SER A 14 -10.41 -1.25 2.77
C SER A 14 -10.20 -0.51 4.07
N GLY A 15 -10.50 0.79 4.14
CA GLY A 15 -10.11 1.65 5.27
C GLY A 15 -8.74 2.32 5.07
N THR A 16 -8.06 2.07 3.95
CA THR A 16 -6.82 2.76 3.57
C THR A 16 -7.11 4.23 3.22
N ASP A 17 -6.21 5.15 3.59
CA ASP A 17 -6.30 6.54 3.15
C ASP A 17 -6.43 6.67 1.63
N ARG A 18 -7.55 7.25 1.18
CA ARG A 18 -7.89 7.37 -0.25
C ARG A 18 -6.89 8.24 -1.01
N ALA A 19 -6.38 9.30 -0.39
CA ALA A 19 -5.40 10.17 -1.02
C ALA A 19 -4.08 9.39 -1.28
N GLY A 20 -3.66 8.63 -0.28
CA GLY A 20 -2.54 7.70 -0.40
C GLY A 20 -2.73 6.63 -1.49
N VAL A 21 -3.89 5.97 -1.54
CA VAL A 21 -4.20 5.00 -2.62
C VAL A 21 -4.13 5.67 -3.99
N ARG A 22 -4.68 6.89 -4.14
CA ARG A 22 -4.64 7.64 -5.39
C ARG A 22 -3.22 7.91 -5.86
N LEU A 23 -2.32 8.33 -4.96
CA LEU A 23 -0.91 8.56 -5.29
C LEU A 23 -0.21 7.29 -5.79
N LEU A 24 -0.56 6.12 -5.23
CA LEU A 24 -0.02 4.83 -5.71
C LEU A 24 -0.55 4.47 -7.10
N LEU A 25 -1.83 4.72 -7.36
CA LEU A 25 -2.43 4.49 -8.68
C LEU A 25 -1.86 5.45 -9.74
N ASP A 26 -1.65 6.73 -9.40
CA ASP A 26 -1.04 7.67 -10.33
C ASP A 26 0.42 7.28 -10.65
N ALA A 27 1.14 6.72 -9.67
CA ALA A 27 2.49 6.18 -9.90
C ALA A 27 2.49 4.89 -10.73
N LEU A 28 1.41 4.09 -10.66
CA LEU A 28 1.18 2.98 -11.58
C LEU A 28 0.93 3.48 -13.01
N ASP A 29 0.07 4.48 -13.17
CA ASP A 29 -0.27 5.05 -14.48
C ASP A 29 0.95 5.67 -15.18
N ARG A 30 1.89 6.25 -14.40
CA ARG A 30 3.18 6.76 -14.90
C ARG A 30 4.23 5.67 -15.16
N GLY A 31 3.99 4.42 -14.75
CA GLY A 31 4.95 3.32 -14.87
C GLY A 31 6.03 3.29 -13.77
N ASP A 32 5.98 4.20 -12.79
CA ASP A 32 6.88 4.19 -11.62
C ASP A 32 6.62 2.93 -10.76
N LEU A 33 5.36 2.48 -10.73
CA LEU A 33 4.90 1.26 -10.05
C LEU A 33 4.30 0.26 -11.03
N THR A 34 4.41 -1.03 -10.69
CA THR A 34 3.55 -2.06 -11.28
C THR A 34 2.33 -2.28 -10.40
N LEU A 35 1.27 -2.90 -10.95
CA LEU A 35 0.07 -3.25 -10.19
C LEU A 35 0.39 -4.12 -8.97
N ARG A 36 1.31 -5.08 -9.14
CA ARG A 36 1.85 -5.90 -8.04
C ARG A 36 2.63 -5.06 -7.02
N GLY A 37 3.33 -4.02 -7.48
CA GLY A 37 4.00 -3.04 -6.63
C GLY A 37 3.04 -2.27 -5.75
N VAL A 38 1.91 -1.82 -6.31
CA VAL A 38 0.82 -1.17 -5.55
C VAL A 38 0.26 -2.12 -4.50
N ASP A 39 -0.14 -3.34 -4.91
CA ASP A 39 -0.71 -4.33 -3.99
C ASP A 39 0.26 -4.66 -2.84
N ARG A 40 1.57 -4.73 -3.12
CA ARG A 40 2.60 -5.00 -2.09
C ARG A 40 2.76 -3.84 -1.10
N VAL A 41 2.75 -2.60 -1.58
CA VAL A 41 2.81 -1.41 -0.71
C VAL A 41 1.60 -1.37 0.20
N LEU A 42 0.40 -1.63 -0.33
CA LEU A 42 -0.83 -1.64 0.47
C LEU A 42 -0.80 -2.71 1.55
N ARG A 43 -0.38 -3.94 1.23
CA ARG A 43 -0.24 -5.00 2.25
C ARG A 43 0.75 -4.62 3.35
N LEU A 44 1.90 -4.05 2.99
CA LEU A 44 2.88 -3.60 3.96
C LEU A 44 2.36 -2.47 4.84
N ALA A 45 1.63 -1.50 4.26
CA ALA A 45 1.03 -0.42 5.01
C ALA A 45 0.00 -0.95 6.03
N TRP A 46 -0.82 -1.93 5.64
CA TRP A 46 -1.72 -2.63 6.58
C TRP A 46 -0.96 -3.32 7.72
N THR A 47 0.12 -4.04 7.42
CA THR A 47 0.97 -4.63 8.46
C THR A 47 1.54 -3.58 9.41
N LEU A 48 1.95 -2.42 8.90
CA LEU A 48 2.45 -1.32 9.74
C LEU A 48 1.35 -0.71 10.61
N ALA A 49 0.13 -0.55 10.07
CA ALA A 49 -1.03 -0.09 10.82
C ALA A 49 -1.41 -1.08 11.94
N ASP A 50 -1.44 -2.38 11.64
CA ASP A 50 -1.71 -3.44 12.61
C ASP A 50 -0.68 -3.41 13.75
N LEU A 51 0.60 -3.30 13.43
CA LEU A 51 1.68 -3.20 14.42
C LEU A 51 1.59 -1.93 15.28
N ALA A 52 1.03 -0.86 14.73
CA ALA A 52 0.80 0.40 15.43
C ALA A 52 -0.54 0.43 16.20
N GLY A 53 -1.38 -0.61 16.09
CA GLY A 53 -2.70 -0.65 16.71
C GLY A 53 -3.70 0.33 16.10
N LEU A 54 -3.56 0.64 14.81
CA LEU A 54 -4.44 1.54 14.06
C LEU A 54 -5.53 0.77 13.33
N ASP A 55 -6.70 1.40 13.15
CA ASP A 55 -7.83 0.81 12.41
C ASP A 55 -7.60 0.76 10.88
N GLY A 56 -6.54 1.40 10.40
CA GLY A 56 -6.15 1.35 9.00
C GLY A 56 -4.91 2.22 8.68
N PRO A 57 -4.24 1.95 7.56
CA PRO A 57 -3.06 2.69 7.15
C PRO A 57 -3.39 4.10 6.69
N GLY A 58 -2.69 5.06 7.29
CA GLY A 58 -2.66 6.45 6.86
C GLY A 58 -1.44 6.76 6.01
N LYS A 59 -1.18 8.06 5.85
CA LYS A 59 -0.05 8.57 5.06
C LYS A 59 1.31 8.10 5.58
N ALA A 60 1.47 7.96 6.90
CA ALA A 60 2.73 7.56 7.52
C ALA A 60 3.07 6.10 7.19
N GLU A 61 2.10 5.19 7.32
CA GLU A 61 2.27 3.77 7.04
C GLU A 61 2.51 3.53 5.55
N LEU A 62 1.81 4.25 4.68
CA LEU A 62 2.02 4.21 3.23
C LEU A 62 3.42 4.70 2.83
N GLY A 63 3.88 5.81 3.43
CA GLY A 63 5.22 6.35 3.20
C GLY A 63 6.32 5.38 3.66
N ALA A 64 6.15 4.79 4.83
CA ALA A 64 7.07 3.77 5.36
C ALA A 64 7.08 2.51 4.49
N ALA A 65 5.91 2.01 4.06
CA ALA A 65 5.81 0.86 3.16
C ALA A 65 6.50 1.11 1.80
N LEU A 66 6.35 2.31 1.23
CA LEU A 66 7.06 2.72 0.01
C LEU A 66 8.58 2.73 0.23
N ALA A 67 9.06 3.33 1.32
CA ALA A 67 10.48 3.39 1.64
C ALA A 67 11.10 2.00 1.83
N LEU A 68 10.39 1.09 2.52
CA LEU A 68 10.81 -0.30 2.70
C LEU A 68 10.89 -1.05 1.36
N ARG A 69 9.94 -0.81 0.44
CA ARG A 69 9.97 -1.41 -0.90
C ARG A 69 11.20 -0.97 -1.69
N THR A 70 11.48 0.32 -1.71
CA THR A 70 12.61 0.88 -2.48
C THR A 70 13.96 0.37 -1.95
N ARG A 71 14.07 0.12 -0.64
CA ARG A 71 15.29 -0.45 -0.04
C ARG A 71 15.42 -1.98 -0.21
N GLY A 72 14.29 -2.68 -0.36
CA GLY A 72 14.25 -4.14 -0.53
C GLY A 72 14.46 -4.64 -1.96
N GLY A 73 14.34 -3.75 -2.96
CA GLY A 73 14.72 -4.04 -4.35
C GLY A 73 16.21 -3.80 -4.56
N ARG A 74 17.06 -4.79 -4.22
CA ARG A 74 18.40 -4.81 -4.83
C ARG A 74 18.26 -5.20 -6.31
N PRO A 75 19.05 -4.61 -7.22
CA PRO A 75 19.08 -5.00 -8.63
C PRO A 75 19.43 -6.48 -8.80
#